data_AF-A0A3D8HT20-F1
#
_entry.id   AF-A0A3D8HT20-F1
#
_cell.length_a   1.000
_cell.length_b   1.000
_cell.length_c   1.000
_cell.angle_alpha   90.00
_cell.angle_beta   90.00
_cell.angle_gamma   90.00
#
_symmetry.space_group_name_H-M   'P 1'
#
loop_
_entity.id
_entity.type
_entity.pdbx_description
1 polymer ?
#
loop_
_entity_poly.entity_id
_entity_poly.type
_entity_poly.pdbx_seq_one_letter_code
_entity_poly.pdbx_strand_id
1 'polypeptide(L)'
;MKAFKILYIFWIILCIFVWMLAPVIAYHSDRFKDFLAMVGYMIFPLIVLNLWLFLIIGGKKYLIRFFLLLLYYPLAFILYLNV
;
A
#
# COMPACT_ATOMS: atom_id res chain seq x y z
N MET A 1 15.35 16.75 8.99
CA MET A 1 15.55 15.32 9.36
C MET A 1 14.47 14.72 10.27
N LYS A 2 13.76 15.49 11.13
CA LYS A 2 12.70 14.95 12.00
C LYS A 2 11.54 14.26 11.24
N ALA A 3 11.07 14.84 10.14
CA ALA A 3 9.98 14.29 9.33
C ALA A 3 10.30 12.92 8.73
N PHE A 4 11.54 12.72 8.26
CA PHE A 4 12.00 11.41 7.75
C PHE A 4 12.07 10.33 8.84
N LYS A 5 12.49 10.68 10.06
CA LYS A 5 12.45 9.75 11.21
C LYS A 5 11.02 9.31 11.53
N ILE A 6 10.07 10.26 11.51
CA ILE A 6 8.66 9.96 11.76
C ILE A 6 8.09 9.05 10.67
N LEU A 7 8.42 9.30 9.40
CA LEU A 7 8.00 8.46 8.27
C LEU A 7 8.58 7.04 8.35
N TYR A 8 9.84 6.91 8.76
CA TYR A 8 10.47 5.60 8.93
C TYR A 8 9.84 4.81 10.07
N ILE A 9 9.55 5.47 11.20
CA ILE A 9 8.82 4.85 12.31
C ILE A 9 7.42 4.44 11.87
N PHE A 10 6.72 5.29 11.11
CA PHE A 10 5.38 4.99 10.59
C PHE A 10 5.41 3.80 9.62
N TRP A 11 6.42 3.71 8.76
CA TRP A 11 6.65 2.57 7.88
C TRP A 11 6.86 1.28 8.70
N ILE A 12 7.70 1.32 9.73
CA ILE A 12 7.99 0.16 10.59
C ILE A 12 6.72 -0.34 11.26
N ILE A 13 5.91 0.58 11.82
CA ILE A 13 4.65 0.24 12.48
C ILE A 13 3.68 -0.42 11.48
N LEU A 14 3.58 0.12 10.26
CA LEU A 14 2.77 -0.46 9.19
C LEU A 14 3.22 -1.89 8.87
N CYS A 15 4.52 -2.14 8.74
CA CYS A 15 5.02 -3.47 8.42
C CYS A 15 4.88 -4.47 9.56
N ILE A 16 4.96 -4.02 10.81
CA ILE A 16 4.62 -4.85 11.98
C ILE A 16 3.12 -5.23 11.93
N PHE A 17 2.25 -4.28 11.59
CA PHE A 17 0.81 -4.55 11.43
C PHE A 17 0.52 -5.55 10.32
N VAL A 18 1.20 -5.44 9.16
CA VAL A 18 1.08 -6.40 8.05
C VAL A 18 1.52 -7.79 8.50
N TRP A 19 2.63 -7.88 9.24
CA TRP A 19 3.15 -9.15 9.73
C TRP A 19 2.20 -9.82 10.73
N MET A 20 1.53 -9.03 11.57
CA MET A 20 0.51 -9.52 12.51
C MET A 20 -0.78 -9.99 11.80
N LEU A 21 -1.14 -9.40 10.66
CA LEU A 21 -2.34 -9.74 9.91
C LEU A 21 -2.12 -10.90 8.92
N ALA A 22 -0.88 -11.14 8.49
CA ALA A 22 -0.54 -12.22 7.56
C ALA A 22 -1.04 -13.62 7.98
N PRO A 23 -0.94 -14.06 9.25
CA PRO A 23 -1.48 -15.36 9.67
C PRO A 23 -3.02 -15.40 9.68
N VAL A 24 -3.69 -14.28 9.97
CA VAL A 24 -5.15 -14.18 10.01
C VAL A 24 -5.73 -14.27 8.59
N ILE A 25 -5.03 -13.65 7.65
CA ILE A 25 -5.32 -13.70 6.22
C ILE A 25 -5.11 -15.13 5.71
N ALA A 26 -3.95 -15.74 5.96
CA ALA A 26 -3.62 -17.09 5.47
C ALA A 26 -4.53 -18.24 5.99
N TYR A 27 -5.35 -18.00 7.01
CA TYR A 27 -6.28 -19.00 7.57
C TYR A 27 -7.67 -18.97 6.90
N HIS A 28 -7.97 -17.98 6.06
CA HIS A 28 -9.22 -17.92 5.31
C HIS A 28 -9.16 -18.79 4.04
N SER A 29 -10.21 -19.57 3.78
CA SER A 29 -10.28 -20.45 2.60
C SER A 29 -10.35 -19.69 1.26
N ASP A 30 -10.54 -18.37 1.30
CA ASP A 30 -10.78 -17.51 0.15
C ASP A 30 -9.50 -16.78 -0.25
N ARG A 31 -8.62 -17.51 -0.93
CA ARG A 31 -7.30 -17.05 -1.40
C ARG A 31 -7.33 -15.73 -2.18
N PHE A 32 -8.48 -15.36 -2.72
CA PHE A 32 -8.67 -14.10 -3.43
C PHE A 32 -8.63 -12.88 -2.51
N LYS A 33 -9.32 -12.96 -1.36
CA LYS A 33 -9.30 -11.91 -0.35
C LYS A 33 -7.90 -11.72 0.21
N ASP A 34 -7.17 -12.82 0.34
CA ASP A 34 -5.81 -12.81 0.86
C ASP A 34 -4.84 -12.15 -0.11
N PHE A 35 -4.96 -12.46 -1.40
CA PHE A 35 -4.18 -11.83 -2.46
C PHE A 35 -4.46 -10.32 -2.53
N LEU A 36 -5.73 -9.92 -2.56
CA LEU A 36 -6.14 -8.50 -2.57
C LEU A 36 -5.68 -7.76 -1.32
N ALA A 37 -5.82 -8.36 -0.14
CA ALA A 37 -5.35 -7.79 1.11
C ALA A 37 -3.84 -7.57 1.05
N MET A 38 -3.06 -8.57 0.65
CA MET A 38 -1.60 -8.50 0.59
C MET A 38 -1.11 -7.44 -0.42
N VAL A 39 -1.74 -7.36 -1.59
CA VAL A 39 -1.47 -6.34 -2.61
C VAL A 39 -1.83 -4.95 -2.08
N GLY A 40 -3.00 -4.79 -1.45
CA GLY A 40 -3.41 -3.55 -0.80
C GLY A 40 -2.42 -3.10 0.27
N TYR A 41 -1.97 -4.02 1.12
CA TYR A 41 -1.00 -3.75 2.17
C TYR A 41 0.37 -3.32 1.65
N MET A 42 0.85 -3.84 0.52
CA MET A 42 2.10 -3.38 -0.09
C MET A 42 2.00 -1.97 -0.66
N ILE A 43 0.86 -1.63 -1.25
CA ILE A 43 0.68 -0.40 -2.03
C ILE A 43 0.23 0.76 -1.14
N PHE A 44 -0.52 0.49 -0.08
CA PHE A 44 -1.07 1.51 0.82
C PHE A 44 -0.02 2.46 1.43
N PRO A 45 1.14 1.98 1.95
CA PRO A 45 2.18 2.86 2.45
C PRO A 45 2.75 3.79 1.36
N LEU A 46 2.88 3.28 0.13
CA LEU A 46 3.38 4.05 -1.00
C LEU A 46 2.39 5.12 -1.46
N ILE A 47 1.08 4.83 -1.40
CA ILE A 47 0.00 5.77 -1.67
C ILE A 47 0.07 6.93 -0.66
N VAL A 48 0.11 6.62 0.63
CA VAL A 48 0.16 7.62 1.71
C VAL A 48 1.43 8.48 1.60
N LEU A 49 2.59 7.86 1.32
CA LEU A 49 3.85 8.58 1.16
C LEU A 49 3.83 9.55 -0.03
N ASN A 50 3.32 9.13 -1.20
CA ASN A 50 3.27 9.99 -2.38
C ASN A 50 2.27 11.14 -2.21
N LEU A 51 1.12 10.90 -1.58
CA LEU A 51 0.16 11.97 -1.29
C LEU A 51 0.77 12.99 -0.30
N TRP A 52 1.47 12.51 0.72
CA TRP A 52 2.15 13.37 1.70
C TRP A 52 3.28 14.19 1.07
N LEU A 53 4.13 13.56 0.22
CA LEU A 53 5.18 14.25 -0.51
C LEU A 53 4.61 15.28 -1.48
N PHE A 54 3.45 15.00 -2.08
CA PHE A 54 2.73 16.00 -2.87
C PHE A 54 2.32 17.21 -2.01
N LEU A 55 1.76 16.99 -0.82
CA LEU A 55 1.31 18.07 0.06
C LEU A 55 2.46 18.93 0.61
N ILE A 56 3.63 18.35 0.90
CA ILE A 56 4.79 19.09 1.44
C ILE A 56 5.62 19.75 0.34
N ILE A 57 5.93 19.03 -0.74
CA ILE A 57 6.89 19.46 -1.77
C ILE A 57 6.17 20.12 -2.95
N GLY A 58 4.87 19.88 -3.13
CA GLY A 58 4.06 20.47 -4.21
C GLY A 58 4.32 19.90 -5.61
N GLY A 59 5.07 18.80 -5.73
CA GLY A 59 5.49 18.25 -7.02
C GLY A 59 4.42 17.39 -7.72
N LYS A 60 3.99 17.78 -8.92
CA LYS A 60 3.01 17.01 -9.74
C LYS A 60 3.40 15.53 -9.96
N LYS A 61 4.69 15.21 -9.98
CA LYS A 61 5.21 13.83 -10.10
C LYS A 61 4.72 12.89 -8.98
N TYR A 62 4.52 13.39 -7.77
CA TYR A 62 4.04 12.60 -6.64
C TYR A 62 2.54 12.30 -6.76
N LEU A 63 1.79 13.26 -7.33
CA LEU A 63 0.36 13.12 -7.59
C LEU A 63 0.11 12.09 -8.73
N ILE A 64 0.93 12.13 -9.78
CA ILE A 64 0.89 11.12 -10.86
C ILE A 64 1.20 9.72 -10.31
N ARG A 65 2.25 9.58 -9.48
CA ARG A 65 2.59 8.30 -8.83
C ARG A 65 1.49 7.81 -7.90
N PHE A 66 0.84 8.71 -7.16
CA PHE A 66 -0.32 8.38 -6.33
C PHE A 66 -1.45 7.76 -7.17
N PHE A 67 -1.83 8.39 -8.28
CA PHE A 67 -2.88 7.84 -9.16
C PHE A 67 -2.48 6.51 -9.79
N LEU A 68 -1.22 6.34 -10.20
CA LEU A 68 -0.72 5.06 -10.71
C LEU A 68 -0.82 3.94 -9.66
N LEU A 69 -0.45 4.22 -8.41
CA LEU A 69 -0.54 3.26 -7.31
C LEU A 69 -2.01 2.94 -6.98
N LEU A 70 -2.90 3.94 -7.05
CA LEU A 70 -4.34 3.74 -6.86
C LEU A 70 -4.94 2.83 -7.95
N LEU A 71 -4.47 2.97 -9.19
CA LEU A 71 -4.89 2.17 -10.34
C LEU A 71 -4.38 0.73 -10.28
N TYR A 72 -3.31 0.48 -9.52
CA TYR A 72 -2.70 -0.84 -9.42
C TYR A 72 -3.64 -1.86 -8.74
N TYR A 73 -4.45 -1.42 -7.78
CA TYR A 73 -5.40 -2.27 -7.07
C TYR A 73 -6.52 -2.83 -7.98
N PRO A 74 -7.25 -2.02 -8.77
CA PRO A 74 -8.22 -2.54 -9.73
C PRO A 74 -7.56 -3.32 -10.88
N LEU A 75 -6.33 -3.01 -11.27
CA LEU A 75 -5.58 -3.82 -12.24
C LEU A 75 -5.26 -5.22 -11.71
N ALA A 76 -4.80 -5.33 -10.46
CA ALA A 76 -4.57 -6.63 -9.81
C ALA A 76 -5.86 -7.45 -9.69
N PHE A 77 -6.99 -6.79 -9.44
CA PHE A 77 -8.31 -7.42 -9.43
C PHE A 77 -8.71 -7.96 -10.82
N ILE A 78 -8.53 -7.17 -11.89
CA ILE A 78 -8.84 -7.59 -13.27
C ILE A 78 -7.92 -8.72 -13.74
N LEU A 79 -6.63 -8.68 -13.39
CA LEU A 79 -5.69 -9.74 -13.71
C LEU A 79 -6.07 -11.05 -13.03
N TYR A 80 -6.46 -11.01 -11.75
CA TYR A 80 -6.94 -12.21 -11.07
C TYR A 80 -8.20 -12.79 -11.72
N LEU A 81 -9.17 -11.97 -12.12
CA LEU A 81 -10.41 -12.47 -12.76
C LEU A 81 -10.20 -13.08 -14.15
N ASN A 82 -9.07 -12.78 -14.81
CA ASN A 82 -8.72 -13.29 -16.14
C ASN A 82 -7.70 -14.44 -16.11
N VAL A 83 -7.29 -14.91 -14.92
CA VAL A 83 -6.35 -16.02 -14.69
C VAL A 83 -7.11 -17.18 -14.06
#